data_AF-A0A2W7IIM6-F1
#
_entry.id   AF-A0A2W7IIM6-F1
#
_cell.length_a   1.000
_cell.length_b   1.000
_cell.length_c   1.000
_cell.angle_alpha   90.00
_cell.angle_beta   90.00
_cell.angle_gamma   90.00
#
_symmetry.space_group_name_H-M   'P 1'
#
loop_
_entity.id
_entity.type
_entity.pdbx_description
1 polymer ?
#
loop_
_entity_poly.entity_id
_entity_poly.type
_entity_poly.pdbx_seq_one_letter_code
_entity_poly.pdbx_strand_id
1 'polypeptide(L)'
;MFHFRASAPLRALAVVLVLGGGLAACAPQNTGSTYSAGSLGRAASISYGTIVGVRPVQVAGSQSGLGALGGAAAGGVAGSFVGGDWRSRALMGLGGAVVGGLAGNAIEGGVTRGSAVEFVVREDRGGDIAVVQTNEEGLQAGDRVVINRGDRTRLSRAAGNAPPPAGAYNPTSGGAAYGAPVYNK
;
A
#
# COMPACT_ATOMS: atom_id res chain seq x y z
N MET A 1 26.59 20.69 45.74
CA MET A 1 25.50 21.16 44.85
C MET A 1 26.07 21.30 43.45
N PHE A 2 26.04 20.23 42.64
CA PHE A 2 26.67 20.21 41.31
C PHE A 2 25.65 20.64 40.25
N HIS A 3 25.81 21.83 39.68
CA HIS A 3 25.05 22.28 38.52
C HIS A 3 25.65 21.65 37.26
N PHE A 4 24.99 20.62 36.73
CA PHE A 4 25.30 20.09 35.40
C PHE A 4 24.78 21.09 34.34
N ARG A 5 25.66 22.01 33.91
CA ARG A 5 25.42 22.81 32.69
C ARG A 5 25.59 21.88 31.50
N ALA A 6 24.47 21.44 30.91
CA ALA A 6 24.48 20.74 29.64
C ALA A 6 25.18 21.61 28.60
N SER A 7 26.37 21.22 28.18
CA SER A 7 27.19 21.95 27.22
C SER A 7 26.56 21.88 25.83
N ALA A 8 26.72 22.96 25.05
CA ALA A 8 26.21 23.13 23.68
C ALA A 8 26.35 21.92 22.72
N PRO A 9 27.39 21.07 22.76
CA PRO A 9 27.50 19.94 21.83
C PRO A 9 26.42 18.85 22.01
N LEU A 10 25.86 18.68 23.21
CA LEU A 10 24.77 17.69 23.42
C LEU A 10 23.45 18.11 22.74
N ARG A 11 23.23 19.43 22.60
CA ARG A 11 22.05 19.96 21.90
C ARG A 11 22.16 19.78 20.40
N ALA A 12 23.36 19.92 19.83
CA ALA A 12 23.62 19.69 18.42
C ALA A 12 23.50 18.20 18.04
N LEU A 13 23.92 17.29 18.93
CA LEU A 13 23.82 15.84 18.70
C LEU A 13 22.36 15.37 18.63
N ALA A 14 21.48 15.93 19.46
CA ALA A 14 20.04 15.62 19.45
C ALA A 14 19.35 16.06 18.14
N VAL A 15 19.75 17.20 17.58
CA VAL A 15 19.23 17.70 16.29
C VAL A 15 19.68 16.81 15.13
N VAL A 16 20.95 16.36 15.13
CA VAL A 16 21.48 15.45 14.10
C VAL A 16 20.82 14.07 14.15
N LEU A 17 20.48 13.56 15.33
CA LEU A 17 19.80 12.27 15.48
C LEU A 17 18.33 12.32 15.01
N VAL A 18 17.66 13.46 15.20
CA VAL A 18 16.31 13.72 14.68
C VAL A 18 16.31 13.89 13.15
N LEU A 19 17.36 14.50 12.57
CA LEU A 19 17.51 14.55 11.11
C LEU A 19 17.92 13.19 10.49
N GLY A 20 18.63 12.32 11.24
CA GLY A 20 19.12 11.03 10.74
C GLY A 20 18.11 9.87 10.78
N GLY A 21 17.04 9.97 11.57
CA GLY A 21 16.08 8.87 11.78
C GLY A 21 15.11 8.57 10.61
N GLY A 22 15.17 9.31 9.51
CA GLY A 22 14.22 9.22 8.39
C GLY A 22 14.30 7.95 7.52
N LEU A 23 15.24 7.04 7.77
CA LEU A 23 15.52 5.92 6.85
C LEU A 23 14.75 4.61 7.13
N ALA A 24 13.92 4.53 8.16
CA ALA A 24 13.23 3.28 8.53
C ALA A 24 11.73 3.23 8.14
N ALA A 25 11.25 4.12 7.27
CA ALA A 25 9.87 4.07 6.78
C ALA A 25 9.81 3.38 5.40
N CYS A 26 10.28 2.14 5.31
CA CYS A 26 9.87 1.28 4.19
C CYS A 26 8.42 0.84 4.46
N ALA A 27 7.48 1.76 4.24
CA ALA A 27 6.06 1.45 4.30
C ALA A 27 5.77 0.37 3.25
N PRO A 28 4.98 -0.67 3.55
CA PRO A 28 4.61 -1.66 2.55
C PRO A 28 3.83 -0.94 1.45
N GLN A 29 4.45 -0.84 0.28
CA GLN A 29 3.75 -0.46 -0.93
C GLN A 29 2.67 -1.53 -1.18
N ASN A 30 1.40 -1.11 -1.28
CA ASN A 30 0.34 -1.98 -1.77
C ASN A 30 0.48 -2.13 -3.29
N THR A 31 1.59 -2.71 -3.75
CA THR A 31 1.76 -3.10 -5.14
C THR A 31 1.09 -4.45 -5.37
N GLY A 32 0.52 -4.63 -6.56
CA GLY A 32 -0.06 -5.91 -6.98
C GLY A 32 0.96 -7.05 -7.14
N SER A 33 2.24 -6.84 -6.79
CA SER A 33 3.35 -7.75 -7.01
C SER A 33 3.95 -8.36 -5.73
N THR A 34 3.43 -8.02 -4.54
CA THR A 34 3.94 -8.54 -3.26
C THR A 34 3.06 -9.67 -2.72
N TYR A 35 3.65 -10.85 -2.52
CA TYR A 35 2.98 -12.02 -1.94
C TYR A 35 3.56 -12.33 -0.55
N SER A 36 2.71 -12.76 0.38
CA SER A 36 3.16 -13.27 1.67
C SER A 36 3.69 -14.69 1.52
N ALA A 37 4.66 -15.12 2.35
CA ALA A 37 5.16 -16.49 2.34
C ALA A 37 4.03 -17.53 2.55
N GLY A 38 2.98 -17.18 3.30
CA GLY A 38 1.80 -18.03 3.53
C GLY A 38 0.80 -18.11 2.36
N SER A 39 1.00 -17.32 1.30
CA SER A 39 0.21 -17.32 0.07
C SER A 39 0.82 -18.22 -1.01
N LEU A 40 2.05 -18.72 -0.80
CA LEU A 40 2.71 -19.62 -1.74
C LEU A 40 2.00 -20.99 -1.78
N GLY A 41 1.82 -21.54 -2.98
CA GLY A 41 1.24 -22.88 -3.18
C GLY A 41 -0.28 -22.97 -3.08
N ARG A 42 -1.01 -21.87 -2.90
CA ARG A 42 -2.47 -21.87 -2.95
C ARG A 42 -2.97 -21.89 -4.39
N ALA A 43 -3.94 -22.76 -4.68
CA ALA A 43 -4.63 -22.74 -5.96
C ALA A 43 -5.48 -21.46 -6.09
N ALA A 44 -5.36 -20.77 -7.22
CA ALA A 44 -6.19 -19.62 -7.55
C ALA A 44 -7.15 -19.96 -8.69
N SER A 45 -8.36 -19.43 -8.62
CA SER A 45 -9.34 -19.58 -9.71
C SER A 45 -9.13 -18.48 -10.76
N ILE A 46 -9.17 -18.86 -12.03
CA ILE A 46 -8.94 -17.95 -13.15
C ILE A 46 -10.23 -17.79 -13.96
N SER A 47 -10.59 -16.54 -14.22
CA SER A 47 -11.68 -16.16 -15.11
C SER A 47 -11.23 -15.07 -16.07
N TYR A 48 -11.99 -14.86 -17.13
CA TYR A 48 -11.68 -13.88 -18.17
C TYR A 48 -12.88 -12.96 -18.35
N GLY A 49 -12.60 -11.73 -18.77
CA GLY A 49 -13.63 -10.74 -19.02
C GLY A 49 -13.08 -9.53 -19.77
N THR A 50 -13.96 -8.56 -19.98
CA THR A 50 -13.64 -7.30 -20.66
C THR A 50 -13.98 -6.14 -19.74
N ILE A 51 -13.09 -5.16 -19.63
CA ILE A 51 -13.35 -3.94 -18.86
C ILE A 51 -14.43 -3.14 -19.58
N VAL A 52 -15.54 -2.88 -18.90
CA VAL A 52 -16.67 -2.07 -19.40
C VAL A 52 -16.69 -0.67 -18.78
N GLY A 53 -16.00 -0.48 -17.66
CA GLY A 53 -15.94 0.82 -16.98
C GLY A 53 -14.64 1.00 -16.21
N VAL A 54 -14.16 2.24 -16.19
CA VAL A 54 -12.95 2.65 -15.49
C VAL A 54 -13.24 3.95 -14.76
N ARG A 55 -13.08 3.97 -13.44
CA ARG A 55 -13.29 5.17 -12.63
C ARG A 55 -12.13 5.39 -11.66
N PRO A 56 -11.50 6.59 -11.64
CA PRO A 56 -10.51 6.90 -10.63
C PRO A 56 -11.17 6.95 -9.25
N VAL A 57 -10.53 6.33 -8.26
CA VAL A 57 -10.98 6.30 -6.87
C VAL A 57 -9.83 6.57 -5.93
N GLN A 58 -10.14 7.14 -4.77
CA GLN A 58 -9.16 7.50 -3.77
C GLN A 58 -9.17 6.43 -2.68
N VAL A 59 -8.01 5.87 -2.38
CA VAL A 59 -7.85 4.91 -1.29
C VAL A 59 -7.52 5.70 -0.03
N ALA A 60 -8.38 5.54 0.99
CA ALA A 60 -8.13 6.10 2.30
C ALA A 60 -6.83 5.52 2.86
N GLY A 61 -6.01 6.38 3.49
CA GLY A 61 -4.80 5.93 4.15
C GLY A 61 -5.12 5.06 5.35
N SER A 62 -4.25 4.09 5.61
CA SER A 62 -4.30 3.21 6.75
C SER A 62 -3.78 3.91 8.00
N GLN A 63 -4.46 3.69 9.13
CA GLN A 63 -4.03 4.14 10.46
C GLN A 63 -3.83 2.90 11.34
N SER A 64 -2.61 2.35 11.33
CA SER A 64 -2.17 1.30 12.26
C SER A 64 -1.89 1.85 13.66
N GLY A 65 -1.71 3.17 13.78
CA GLY A 65 -1.42 3.83 15.05
C GLY A 65 0.07 3.83 15.41
N LEU A 66 0.92 3.21 14.59
CA LEU A 66 2.37 3.24 14.77
C LEU A 66 2.93 4.66 14.68
N GLY A 67 2.42 5.48 13.75
CA GLY A 67 2.78 6.89 13.65
C GLY A 67 2.34 7.68 14.88
N ALA A 68 1.14 7.39 15.40
CA ALA A 68 0.63 8.03 16.61
C ALA A 68 1.47 7.67 17.84
N LEU A 69 1.78 6.39 18.03
CA LEU A 69 2.58 5.92 19.16
C LEU A 69 4.02 6.45 19.08
N GLY A 70 4.65 6.34 17.91
CA GLY A 70 6.02 6.83 17.70
C GLY A 70 6.11 8.34 17.86
N GLY A 71 5.17 9.09 17.26
CA GLY A 71 5.09 10.53 17.39
C GLY A 71 4.82 10.99 18.81
N ALA A 72 3.95 10.30 19.56
CA ALA A 72 3.67 10.62 20.96
C ALA A 72 4.87 10.36 21.87
N ALA A 73 5.56 9.23 21.69
CA ALA A 73 6.75 8.92 22.47
C ALA A 73 7.86 9.96 22.21
N ALA A 74 8.16 10.24 20.93
CA ALA A 74 9.17 11.22 20.55
C ALA A 74 8.81 12.64 21.00
N GLY A 75 7.56 13.07 20.77
CA GLY A 75 7.07 14.37 21.18
C GLY A 75 7.04 14.53 22.70
N GLY A 76 6.73 13.47 23.45
CA GLY A 76 6.72 13.51 24.91
C GLY A 76 8.11 13.63 25.53
N VAL A 77 9.08 12.88 25.00
CA VAL A 77 10.48 12.99 25.42
C VAL A 77 11.04 14.37 25.09
N ALA A 78 10.83 14.84 23.85
CA ALA A 78 11.32 16.14 23.41
C ALA A 78 10.67 17.30 24.18
N GLY A 79 9.35 17.26 24.37
CA GLY A 79 8.60 18.27 25.12
C GLY A 79 9.07 18.38 26.58
N SER A 80 9.42 17.24 27.20
CA SER A 80 9.89 17.20 28.59
C SER A 80 11.22 17.95 28.81
N PHE A 81 11.99 18.25 27.77
CA PHE A 81 13.24 19.00 27.89
C PHE A 81 13.09 20.52 27.91
N VAL A 82 11.93 21.04 27.51
CA VAL A 82 11.68 22.49 27.41
C VAL A 82 11.29 23.11 28.76
N GLY A 83 10.76 22.31 29.70
CA GLY A 83 10.39 22.76 31.04
C GLY A 83 11.58 22.99 31.97
N GLY A 84 11.48 24.01 32.83
CA GLY A 84 12.50 24.34 33.84
C GLY A 84 12.49 23.38 35.03
N ASP A 85 11.36 23.29 35.72
CA ASP A 85 11.11 22.44 36.88
C ASP A 85 10.33 21.15 36.54
N TRP A 86 10.25 20.20 37.47
CA TRP A 86 9.67 18.88 37.17
C TRP A 86 8.21 18.94 36.73
N ARG A 87 7.42 19.89 37.25
CA ARG A 87 6.01 20.05 36.88
C ARG A 87 5.87 20.59 35.46
N SER A 88 6.64 21.62 35.10
CA SER A 88 6.63 22.14 33.73
C SER A 88 7.14 21.12 32.73
N ARG A 89 8.15 20.31 33.07
CA ARG A 89 8.62 19.20 32.22
C ARG A 89 7.54 18.15 31.98
N ALA A 90 6.82 17.74 33.02
CA ALA A 90 5.72 16.78 32.88
C ALA A 90 4.59 17.34 31.99
N LEU A 91 4.18 18.60 32.20
CA LEU A 91 3.15 19.25 31.38
C LEU A 91 3.60 19.40 29.92
N MET A 92 4.83 19.85 29.68
CA MET A 92 5.37 20.00 28.32
C MET A 92 5.57 18.64 27.63
N GLY A 93 5.92 17.60 28.38
CA GLY A 93 5.97 16.23 27.89
C GLY A 93 4.60 15.72 27.46
N LEU A 94 3.58 15.87 28.29
CA LEU A 94 2.21 15.47 27.90
C LEU A 94 1.71 16.27 26.69
N GLY A 95 1.94 17.58 26.66
CA GLY A 95 1.59 18.41 25.51
C GLY A 95 2.32 17.98 24.24
N GLY A 96 3.63 17.74 24.33
CA GLY A 96 4.45 17.24 23.23
C GLY A 96 4.01 15.86 22.74
N ALA A 97 3.60 14.96 23.64
CA ALA A 97 3.09 13.64 23.28
C ALA A 97 1.76 13.71 22.54
N VAL A 98 0.82 14.57 22.97
CA VAL A 98 -0.45 14.77 22.26
C VAL A 98 -0.20 15.33 20.88
N VAL A 99 0.57 16.42 20.77
CA VAL A 99 0.87 17.05 19.48
C VAL A 99 1.62 16.10 18.56
N GLY A 100 2.65 15.42 19.07
CA GLY A 100 3.45 14.45 18.33
C GLY A 100 2.64 13.25 17.86
N GLY A 101 1.73 12.74 18.69
CA GLY A 101 0.85 11.62 18.33
C GLY A 101 -0.18 11.98 17.27
N LEU A 102 -0.80 13.16 17.37
CA LEU A 102 -1.72 13.65 16.34
C LEU A 102 -1.02 13.88 15.01
N ALA A 103 0.15 14.52 15.04
CA ALA A 103 0.98 14.74 13.85
C ALA A 103 1.40 13.41 13.23
N GLY A 104 1.89 12.46 14.04
CA GLY A 104 2.30 11.14 13.57
C GLY A 104 1.16 10.32 12.96
N ASN A 105 -0.05 10.38 13.56
CA ASN A 105 -1.24 9.73 12.99
C ASN A 105 -1.66 10.33 11.65
N ALA A 106 -1.62 11.67 11.55
CA ALA A 106 -1.96 12.37 10.31
C ALA A 106 -0.95 12.10 9.19
N ILE A 107 0.34 12.03 9.52
CA ILE A 107 1.41 11.64 8.58
C ILE A 107 1.17 10.21 8.10
N GLU A 108 0.92 9.26 9.01
CA GLU A 108 0.67 7.86 8.67
C GLU A 108 -0.52 7.71 7.70
N GLY A 109 -1.64 8.33 8.04
CA GLY A 109 -2.83 8.34 7.19
C GLY A 109 -2.66 9.16 5.90
N GLY A 110 -1.67 10.04 5.80
CA GLY A 110 -1.34 10.78 4.58
C GLY A 110 -0.43 9.99 3.64
N VAL A 111 0.63 9.39 4.18
CA VAL A 111 1.63 8.61 3.45
C VAL A 111 1.04 7.34 2.85
N THR A 112 0.06 6.74 3.52
CA THR A 112 -0.59 5.51 3.07
C THR A 112 -1.79 5.75 2.15
N ARG A 113 -2.17 7.01 1.87
CA ARG A 113 -3.18 7.31 0.86
C ARG A 113 -2.66 6.94 -0.52
N GLY A 114 -3.55 6.40 -1.35
CA GLY A 114 -3.23 6.00 -2.71
C GLY A 114 -4.27 6.47 -3.70
N SER A 115 -3.85 6.62 -4.96
CA SER A 115 -4.77 6.67 -6.09
C SER A 115 -4.92 5.27 -6.64
N ALA A 116 -6.17 4.83 -6.79
CA ALA A 116 -6.50 3.56 -7.42
C ALA A 116 -7.56 3.79 -8.50
N VAL A 117 -7.85 2.74 -9.23
CA VAL A 117 -8.88 2.73 -10.26
C VAL A 117 -9.82 1.58 -9.97
N GLU A 118 -11.11 1.88 -9.98
CA GLU A 118 -12.16 0.87 -9.95
C GLU A 118 -12.46 0.44 -11.39
N PHE A 119 -12.22 -0.83 -11.66
CA PHE A 119 -12.50 -1.46 -12.93
C PHE A 119 -13.79 -2.26 -12.81
N VAL A 120 -14.76 -1.93 -13.65
CA VAL A 120 -15.95 -2.76 -13.85
C VAL A 120 -15.66 -3.71 -15.00
N VAL A 121 -15.67 -5.00 -14.74
CA VAL A 121 -15.36 -6.06 -15.70
C VAL A 121 -16.60 -6.90 -15.93
N ARG A 122 -17.00 -7.01 -17.19
CA ARG A 122 -18.00 -7.99 -17.64
C ARG A 122 -17.29 -9.33 -17.77
N GLU A 123 -17.65 -10.30 -16.94
CA GLU A 123 -17.10 -11.66 -17.04
C GLU A 123 -17.67 -12.40 -18.25
N ASP A 124 -16.86 -13.21 -18.92
CA ASP A 124 -17.30 -13.97 -20.09
C ASP A 124 -18.36 -15.04 -19.76
N ARG A 125 -18.33 -15.52 -18.51
CA ARG A 125 -19.29 -16.51 -17.99
C ARG A 125 -20.57 -15.86 -17.42
N GLY A 126 -20.70 -14.53 -17.56
CA GLY A 126 -21.83 -13.74 -17.10
C GLY A 126 -21.56 -12.99 -15.79
N GLY A 127 -22.33 -11.92 -15.59
CA GLY A 127 -22.19 -11.01 -14.44
C GLY A 127 -21.16 -9.89 -14.65
N ASP A 128 -21.25 -8.88 -13.78
CA ASP A 128 -20.26 -7.80 -13.67
C ASP A 128 -19.58 -7.87 -12.32
N ILE A 129 -18.26 -7.66 -12.29
CA ILE A 129 -17.49 -7.50 -11.07
C ILE A 129 -16.82 -6.13 -11.04
N ALA A 130 -16.69 -5.55 -9.85
CA ALA A 130 -15.90 -4.36 -9.62
C ALA A 130 -14.62 -4.74 -8.85
N VAL A 131 -13.47 -4.33 -9.36
CA VAL A 131 -12.17 -4.56 -8.72
C VAL A 131 -11.41 -3.24 -8.63
N VAL A 132 -11.01 -2.87 -7.41
CA VAL A 132 -10.20 -1.67 -7.17
C VAL A 132 -8.73 -2.06 -7.11
N GLN A 133 -7.92 -1.51 -8.01
CA GLN A 133 -6.47 -1.74 -8.02
C GLN A 133 -5.71 -0.53 -8.59
N THR A 134 -4.40 -0.48 -8.38
CA THR A 134 -3.51 0.46 -9.07
C THR A 134 -3.49 0.14 -10.56
N ASN A 135 -3.48 1.16 -11.42
CA ASN A 135 -3.45 0.99 -12.87
C ASN A 135 -2.03 1.02 -13.43
N GLU A 136 -1.19 0.08 -13.01
CA GLU A 136 0.22 0.00 -13.44
C GLU A 136 0.36 -0.43 -14.91
N GLU A 137 -0.56 -1.27 -15.40
CA GLU A 137 -0.56 -1.83 -16.76
C GLU A 137 -1.28 -0.94 -17.79
N GLY A 138 -1.75 0.25 -17.38
CA GLY A 138 -2.46 1.18 -18.26
C GLY A 138 -3.76 0.60 -18.84
N LEU A 139 -4.47 -0.23 -18.08
CA LEU A 139 -5.72 -0.86 -18.47
C LEU A 139 -6.80 0.18 -18.75
N GLN A 140 -7.55 -0.04 -19.83
CA GLN A 140 -8.63 0.84 -20.29
C GLN A 140 -9.92 0.06 -20.54
N ALA A 141 -11.03 0.78 -20.68
CA ALA A 141 -12.29 0.18 -21.13
C ALA A 141 -12.08 -0.45 -22.52
N GLY A 142 -12.59 -1.67 -22.71
CA GLY A 142 -12.38 -2.50 -23.89
C GLY A 142 -11.19 -3.46 -23.80
N ASP A 143 -10.29 -3.29 -22.82
CA ASP A 143 -9.20 -4.25 -22.62
C ASP A 143 -9.74 -5.61 -22.13
N ARG A 144 -9.21 -6.68 -22.73
CA ARG A 144 -9.42 -8.04 -22.26
C ARG A 144 -8.51 -8.31 -21.07
N VAL A 145 -9.08 -8.83 -19.99
CA VAL A 145 -8.37 -9.05 -18.74
C VAL A 145 -8.54 -10.48 -18.22
N VAL A 146 -7.51 -10.93 -17.52
CA VAL A 146 -7.56 -12.13 -16.68
C VAL A 146 -7.88 -11.69 -15.27
N ILE A 147 -8.89 -12.32 -14.68
CA ILE A 147 -9.28 -12.15 -13.29
C ILE A 147 -8.72 -13.34 -12.52
N ASN A 148 -7.68 -13.08 -11.73
CA ASN A 148 -7.09 -14.06 -10.82
C ASN A 148 -7.74 -13.91 -9.45
N ARG A 149 -8.48 -14.92 -9.01
CA ARG A 149 -9.21 -14.94 -7.74
C ARG A 149 -8.58 -16.00 -6.83
N GLY A 150 -7.57 -15.57 -6.09
CA GLY A 150 -6.90 -16.31 -5.01
C GLY A 150 -7.15 -15.63 -3.65
N ASP A 151 -6.09 -15.43 -2.85
CA ASP A 151 -6.16 -14.68 -1.58
C ASP A 151 -6.62 -13.22 -1.77
N ARG A 152 -6.36 -12.65 -2.95
CA ARG A 152 -6.85 -11.35 -3.41
C ARG A 152 -7.28 -11.48 -4.87
N THR A 153 -8.29 -10.71 -5.26
CA THR A 153 -8.70 -10.63 -6.67
C THR A 153 -7.82 -9.62 -7.39
N ARG A 154 -7.23 -10.00 -8.53
CA ARG A 154 -6.35 -9.13 -9.32
C ARG A 154 -6.71 -9.21 -10.81
N LEU A 155 -6.68 -8.06 -11.48
CA LEU A 155 -6.81 -7.94 -12.92
C LEU A 155 -5.44 -7.74 -13.55
N SER A 156 -5.16 -8.48 -14.62
CA SER A 156 -4.00 -8.29 -15.49
C SER A 156 -4.42 -8.38 -16.95
N ARG A 157 -3.66 -7.77 -17.86
CA ARG A 157 -3.91 -7.89 -19.30
C ARG A 157 -3.91 -9.35 -19.73
N ALA A 158 -4.92 -9.74 -20.49
CA ALA A 158 -4.94 -11.03 -21.16
C ALA A 158 -3.82 -11.09 -22.20
N ALA A 159 -2.80 -11.91 -21.95
CA ALA A 159 -1.80 -12.22 -22.98
C ALA A 159 -2.47 -12.90 -24.20
N GLY A 160 -1.82 -12.89 -25.36
CA GLY A 160 -2.38 -13.29 -26.66
C GLY A 160 -2.91 -14.74 -26.78
N ASN A 161 -2.81 -15.53 -25.71
CA ASN A 161 -3.33 -16.88 -25.56
C ASN A 161 -4.64 -16.95 -24.74
N ALA A 162 -5.29 -15.83 -24.45
CA ALA A 162 -6.58 -15.84 -23.75
C ALA A 162 -7.70 -16.42 -24.61
N PRO A 163 -8.58 -17.27 -24.05
CA PRO A 163 -9.71 -17.83 -24.80
C PRO A 163 -10.56 -16.73 -25.41
N PRO A 164 -11.05 -16.88 -26.66
CA PRO A 164 -11.99 -15.93 -27.24
C PRO A 164 -13.25 -15.82 -26.35
N PRO A 165 -13.93 -14.67 -26.33
CA PRO A 165 -15.13 -14.48 -25.53
C PRO A 165 -16.19 -15.53 -25.90
N ALA A 166 -17.10 -15.78 -24.96
CA ALA A 166 -18.10 -16.83 -25.02
C ALA A 166 -19.09 -16.81 -26.21
N GLY A 167 -18.95 -15.89 -27.16
CA GLY A 167 -19.71 -15.87 -28.42
C GLY A 167 -18.85 -16.02 -29.67
N ALA A 168 -17.54 -16.24 -29.53
CA ALA A 168 -16.59 -16.30 -30.63
C ALA A 168 -15.96 -17.69 -30.85
N TYR A 169 -16.49 -18.74 -30.21
CA TYR A 169 -16.08 -20.11 -30.52
C TYR A 169 -16.58 -20.51 -31.90
N ASN A 170 -15.68 -20.48 -32.89
CA ASN A 170 -15.88 -21.17 -34.16
C ASN A 170 -15.26 -22.59 -34.03
N PRO A 171 -16.05 -23.67 -34.01
CA PRO A 171 -15.54 -25.03 -33.80
C PRO A 171 -14.60 -25.52 -34.91
N THR A 172 -14.45 -24.80 -36.03
CA THR A 172 -13.55 -25.19 -37.12
C THR A 172 -12.09 -24.71 -36.95
N SER A 173 -11.76 -23.88 -35.95
CA SER A 173 -10.36 -23.50 -35.70
C SER A 173 -9.72 -24.46 -34.69
N GLY A 174 -9.37 -25.66 -35.13
CA GLY A 174 -8.46 -26.52 -34.39
C GLY A 174 -7.08 -25.87 -34.29
N GLY A 175 -6.70 -25.36 -33.12
CA GLY A 175 -5.33 -24.90 -32.89
C GLY A 175 -5.17 -23.83 -31.82
N ALA A 176 -4.97 -24.26 -30.58
CA ALA A 176 -3.93 -23.76 -29.65
C ALA A 176 -4.20 -24.41 -28.30
N ALA A 177 -3.64 -25.62 -28.14
CA ALA A 177 -3.56 -26.26 -26.83
C ALA A 177 -2.87 -25.30 -25.84
N TYR A 178 -3.45 -25.20 -24.65
CA TYR A 178 -2.92 -24.47 -23.51
C TYR A 178 -1.40 -24.72 -23.34
N GLY A 179 -0.60 -23.66 -23.51
CA GLY A 179 0.75 -23.51 -22.98
C GLY A 179 1.72 -24.68 -23.14
N ALA A 180 2.40 -24.75 -24.29
CA ALA A 180 3.75 -25.33 -24.31
C ALA A 180 4.75 -24.25 -23.86
N PRO A 181 5.58 -24.48 -22.83
CA PRO A 181 6.67 -23.56 -22.53
C PRO A 181 7.66 -23.52 -23.70
N VAL A 182 7.96 -22.33 -24.19
CA VAL A 182 9.03 -22.11 -25.17
C VAL A 182 10.36 -22.28 -24.43
N TYR A 183 10.89 -23.51 -24.40
CA TYR A 183 12.26 -23.73 -23.98
C TYR A 183 13.19 -23.22 -25.07
N ASN A 184 13.80 -22.05 -24.83
CA ASN A 184 14.93 -21.59 -25.63
C ASN A 184 16.17 -22.39 -25.22
N LYS A 185 16.85 -23.00 -26.18
CA LYS A 185 18.08 -23.79 -26.02
C LYS A 185 19.24 -23.05 -26.66
#